data_AF-A0A2U8H375-F1
#
_entry.id   AF-A0A2U8H375-F1
#
_cell.length_a   1.000
_cell.length_b   1.000
_cell.length_c   1.000
_cell.angle_alpha   90.00
_cell.angle_beta   90.00
_cell.angle_gamma   90.00
#
_symmetry.space_group_name_H-M   'P 1'
#
loop_
_entity.id
_entity.type
_entity.pdbx_description
1 polymer ?
#
loop_
_entity_poly.entity_id
_entity_poly.type
_entity_poly.pdbx_seq_one_letter_code
_entity_poly.pdbx_strand_id
1 'polypeptide(L)' 'MQWESWSAFWDMGGAGFFVWGSYGVTFAVIGLELVLVLQRRKETVKRLLRWRRAVGKDGSGRAGARMES' A
#
# COMPACT_ATOMS: atom_id res chain seq x y z
N MET A 1 45.51 -6.05 1.25
CA MET A 1 44.74 -5.05 0.49
C MET A 1 44.26 -5.73 -0.78
N GLN A 2 43.03 -6.29 -0.83
CA GLN A 2 42.47 -6.81 -2.09
C GLN A 2 40.96 -7.06 -2.02
N TRP A 3 40.22 -6.12 -1.40
CA TRP A 3 38.77 -6.04 -1.61
C TRP A 3 38.53 -5.26 -2.91
N GLU A 4 38.93 -5.87 -4.02
CA GLU A 4 39.08 -5.22 -5.33
C GLU A 4 37.77 -5.07 -6.10
N SER A 5 36.59 -5.40 -5.56
CA SER A 5 35.35 -5.09 -6.27
C SER A 5 34.07 -5.50 -5.56
N TRP A 6 33.07 -4.64 -5.69
CA TRP A 6 31.64 -4.94 -5.53
C TRP A 6 31.21 -6.18 -6.36
N SER A 7 31.92 -6.44 -7.46
CA SER A 7 31.79 -7.65 -8.29
C SER A 7 32.08 -8.95 -7.54
N ALA A 8 33.06 -8.99 -6.62
CA ALA A 8 33.40 -10.21 -5.87
C ALA A 8 32.31 -10.63 -4.86
N PHE A 9 31.42 -9.71 -4.45
CA PHE A 9 30.26 -10.02 -3.62
C PHE A 9 29.11 -10.65 -4.40
N TRP A 10 28.93 -10.24 -5.66
CA TRP A 10 27.99 -10.86 -6.58
C TRP A 10 28.51 -12.19 -7.12
N ASP A 11 29.83 -12.28 -7.27
CA ASP A 11 30.54 -13.41 -7.88
C ASP A 11 31.28 -14.26 -6.83
N MET A 12 30.70 -14.39 -5.63
CA MET A 12 31.11 -15.40 -4.64
C MET A 12 30.76 -16.80 -5.19
N GLY A 13 31.54 -17.30 -6.15
CA GLY A 13 31.52 -18.68 -6.61
C GLY A 13 30.15 -19.22 -7.04
N GLY A 14 29.29 -18.38 -7.62
CA GLY A 14 27.94 -18.76 -8.09
C GLY A 14 26.80 -18.63 -7.06
N ALA A 15 27.08 -18.32 -5.79
CA ALA A 15 26.06 -18.22 -4.75
C ALA A 15 25.40 -16.83 -4.63
N GLY A 16 26.07 -15.76 -5.08
CA GLY A 16 25.56 -14.38 -4.94
C GLY A 16 24.22 -14.16 -5.65
N PHE A 17 24.02 -14.79 -6.81
CA PHE A 17 22.77 -14.72 -7.57
C PHE A 17 21.58 -15.34 -6.81
N PHE A 18 21.81 -16.45 -6.09
CA PHE A 18 20.78 -17.10 -5.28
C PHE A 18 20.41 -16.28 -4.04
N VAL A 19 21.39 -15.66 -3.38
CA VAL A 19 21.14 -14.81 -2.21
C VAL A 19 20.34 -13.58 -2.62
N TRP A 20 20.84 -12.81 -3.58
CA TRP A 20 20.14 -11.61 -4.05
C TRP A 20 18.80 -11.93 -4.71
N GLY A 21 18.69 -13.06 -5.42
CA GLY A 21 17.42 -13.56 -5.92
C GLY A 21 16.43 -13.87 -4.80
N SER A 22 16.84 -14.57 -3.74
CA SER A 22 15.98 -14.91 -2.60
C SER A 22 15.54 -13.67 -1.81
N TYR A 23 16.46 -12.73 -1.58
CA TYR A 23 16.14 -11.43 -0.99
C TYR A 23 15.21 -10.61 -1.88
N GLY A 24 15.43 -10.60 -3.20
CA GLY A 24 14.58 -9.94 -4.18
C GLY A 24 13.16 -10.54 -4.22
N VAL A 25 13.03 -11.87 -4.22
CA VAL A 25 11.74 -12.57 -4.15
C VAL A 25 11.02 -12.25 -2.84
N THR A 26 11.73 -12.29 -1.70
CA THR A 26 11.16 -11.94 -0.40
C THR A 26 10.67 -10.50 -0.38
N PHE A 27 11.47 -9.57 -0.88
CA PHE A 27 11.11 -8.16 -0.98
C PHE A 27 9.92 -7.94 -1.92
N ALA A 28 9.86 -8.68 -3.04
CA ALA A 28 8.74 -8.64 -3.96
C ALA A 28 7.44 -9.13 -3.31
N VAL A 29 7.48 -10.24 -2.56
CA VAL A 29 6.31 -10.76 -1.83
C VAL A 29 5.84 -9.77 -0.78
N ILE A 30 6.76 -9.22 0.03
CA ILE A 30 6.42 -8.20 1.04
C ILE A 30 5.83 -6.95 0.36
N GLY A 31 6.43 -6.48 -0.73
CA GLY A 31 5.94 -5.33 -1.50
C GLY A 31 4.55 -5.57 -2.06
N LEU A 32 4.29 -6.77 -2.60
CA LEU A 32 2.99 -7.17 -3.11
C LEU A 32 1.93 -7.15 -2.00
N GLU A 33 2.25 -7.72 -0.85
CA GLU A 33 1.36 -7.77 0.32
C GLU A 33 1.03 -6.36 0.81
N LEU A 34 2.04 -5.48 0.91
CA LEU A 34 1.84 -4.07 1.24
C LEU A 34 0.93 -3.37 0.23
N VAL A 35 1.14 -3.58 -1.07
CA VAL A 35 0.30 -2.99 -2.11
C VAL A 35 -1.14 -3.49 -1.99
N LEU A 36 -1.35 -4.79 -1.77
CA LEU A 36 -2.68 -5.38 -1.58
C LEU A 36 -3.37 -4.83 -0.33
N VAL A 37 -2.65 -4.71 0.79
CA VAL A 37 -3.18 -4.13 2.04
C VAL A 37 -3.54 -2.66 1.84
N LEU A 38 -2.71 -1.89 1.15
CA LEU A 38 -2.98 -0.48 0.84
C LEU A 38 -4.18 -0.31 -0.10
N GLN A 39 -4.34 -1.19 -1.09
CA GLN A 39 -5.51 -1.21 -1.96
C GLN A 39 -6.79 -1.50 -1.16
N ARG A 40 -6.78 -2.51 -0.30
CA ARG A 40 -7.93 -2.82 0.59
C ARG A 40 -8.27 -1.67 1.52
N ARG A 41 -7.27 -0.98 2.07
CA ARG A 41 -7.50 0.23 2.88
C ARG A 41 -8.16 1.34 2.08
N LYS A 42 -7.73 1.57 0.83
CA LYS A 42 -8.32 2.57 -0.05
C LYS A 42 -9.80 2.32 -0.31
N GLU A 43 -10.21 1.06 -0.51
CA GLU A 43 -11.61 0.70 -0.72
C GLU A 43 -12.48 0.98 0.51
N THR A 44 -12.02 0.57 1.69
CA THR A 44 -12.73 0.81 2.95
C THR A 44 -12.86 2.30 3.25
N VAL A 45 -11.79 3.08 3.06
CA VAL A 45 -11.81 4.53 3.26
C VAL A 45 -12.74 5.21 2.25
N LYS A 46 -12.74 4.80 0.97
CA LYS A 46 -13.69 5.33 -0.02
C LYS A 46 -15.14 5.08 0.39
N ARG A 47 -15.43 3.92 0.97
CA ARG A 47 -16.76 3.53 1.43
C ARG A 47 -17.21 4.36 2.64
N LEU A 48 -16.31 4.58 3.61
CA LEU A 48 -16.56 5.46 4.76
C LEU A 48 -16.74 6.93 4.36
N LEU A 49 -15.92 7.43 3.43
CA LEU A 49 -16.04 8.80 2.91
C LEU A 49 -17.38 9.04 2.19
N ARG A 50 -17.92 8.03 1.49
CA ARG A 50 -19.25 8.11 0.86
C ARG A 50 -20.36 8.17 1.89
N TRP A 51 -20.31 7.34 2.92
CA TRP A 51 -21.28 7.36 4.02
C TRP A 51 -21.31 8.70 4.74
N ARG A 52 -20.14 9.28 5.04
CA ARG A 52 -20.05 10.60 5.70
C ARG A 52 -20.69 11.73 4.86
N ARG A 53 -20.59 11.67 3.53
CA ARG A 53 -21.22 12.68 2.66
C ARG A 53 -22.74 12.51 2.56
N ALA A 54 -23.25 11.28 2.56
CA ALA A 54 -24.69 11.03 2.56
C ALA A 54 -25.33 11.49 3.87
N VAL A 55 -24.76 11.07 5.00
CA VAL A 55 -25.25 11.46 6.34
C VAL A 55 -25.20 12.98 6.57
N GLY A 56 -24.20 13.69 6.01
CA GLY A 56 -24.12 15.14 6.10
C GLY A 56 -25.19 15.90 5.30
N LYS A 57 -25.74 15.29 4.23
CA LYS A 57 -26.76 15.93 3.37
C LYS A 57 -28.18 15.71 3.90
N ASP A 58 -28.42 14.61 4.59
CA ASP A 58 -29.74 14.26 5.14
C ASP A 58 -30.14 15.12 6.35
N GLY A 59 -29.15 15.58 7.14
CA GLY A 59 -29.38 16.50 8.27
C GLY A 59 -29.74 17.93 7.85
N SER A 60 -29.21 18.40 6.72
CA SER A 60 -29.45 19.76 6.22
C SER A 60 -30.81 19.90 5.52
N GLY A 61 -31.26 18.86 4.80
CA GLY A 61 -32.55 18.91 4.08
C GLY A 61 -33.78 18.91 4.98
N ARG A 62 -33.73 18.22 6.13
CA ARG A 62 -34.82 18.21 7.12
C ARG A 62 -34.93 19.50 7.93
N ALA A 63 -33.83 20.21 8.14
CA ALA A 63 -33.84 21.48 8.85
C ALA A 63 -34.43 22.62 8.00
N GLY A 64 -34.12 22.64 6.69
CA GLY A 64 -34.71 23.61 5.75
C GLY A 64 -36.22 23.42 5.57
N ALA A 65 -36.68 22.18 5.39
CA ALA A 65 -38.09 21.87 5.19
C ALA A 65 -38.99 22.16 6.41
N ARG A 66 -38.42 22.31 7.62
CA ARG A 66 -39.15 22.65 8.85
C ARG A 66 -39.24 24.16 9.11
N MET A 67 -38.46 24.98 8.40
CA MET A 67 -38.49 26.44 8.53
C MET A 67 -39.47 27.11 7.55
N GLU A 68 -39.95 26.38 6.53
CA GLU A 68 -40.90 26.89 5.52
C GLU A 68 -42.38 26.56 5.81
N SER A 69 -42.68 25.95 6.96
CA SER A 69 -44.04 25.58 7.41
C SER A 69 -44.42 26.32 8.69
#